data_AF-A0AAX2IE56-F1
#
_entry.id   AF-A0AAX2IE56-F1
#
_cell.length_a   1.000
_cell.length_b   1.000
_cell.length_c   1.000
_cell.angle_alpha   90.00
_cell.angle_beta   90.00
_cell.angle_gamma   90.00
#
_symmetry.space_group_name_H-M   'P 1'
#
loop_
_entity.id
_entity.type
_entity.pdbx_description
1 polymer ?
#
loop_
_entity_poly.entity_id
_entity_poly.type
_entity_poly.pdbx_seq_one_letter_code
_entity_poly.pdbx_strand_id
1 'polypeptide(L)'
;MFILRIDLQTGDIIYSLQLPAGLMELSIVGDKAYGCYGYHYMEVDIEKGKLLNFVRIENAVYQGKEYNAIMDSPKFHEGYVFHGVRLEGGYYAISALDAQTGKRMWIDLLGTYMVEKIEFYENKMFVSDSGGSLYIYEKEE
;
A
#
# COMPACT_ATOMS: atom_id res chain seq x y z
N MET A 1 -10.99 8.35 -11.10
CA MET A 1 -10.15 9.09 -10.12
C MET A 1 -8.88 9.53 -10.82
N PHE A 2 -8.08 10.44 -10.24
CA PHE A 2 -6.91 10.99 -10.92
C PHE A 2 -5.73 11.24 -9.98
N ILE A 3 -4.53 11.29 -10.55
CA ILE A 3 -3.35 11.94 -9.97
C ILE A 3 -3.13 13.24 -10.74
N LEU A 4 -2.99 14.35 -10.03
CA LEU A 4 -2.54 15.61 -10.61
C LEU A 4 -1.09 15.86 -10.18
N ARG A 5 -0.25 16.23 -11.15
CA ARG A 5 1.00 16.93 -10.85
C ARG A 5 0.73 18.41 -11.03
N ILE A 6 0.93 19.16 -9.96
CA ILE A 6 0.63 20.59 -9.90
C ILE A 6 1.93 21.31 -9.60
N ASP A 7 2.19 22.40 -10.31
CA ASP A 7 3.30 23.29 -10.00
C ASP A 7 3.09 23.91 -8.61
N LEU A 8 4.05 23.74 -7.72
CA LEU A 8 3.92 24.17 -6.33
C LEU A 8 3.88 25.70 -6.17
N GLN A 9 4.46 26.45 -7.12
CA GLN A 9 4.53 27.90 -7.07
C GLN A 9 3.31 28.56 -7.73
N THR A 10 2.89 28.06 -8.89
CA THR A 10 1.83 28.68 -9.68
C THR A 10 0.46 28.05 -9.47
N GLY A 11 0.41 26.78 -9.03
CA GLY A 11 -0.83 26.00 -8.95
C GLY A 11 -1.29 25.45 -10.31
N ASP A 12 -0.47 25.60 -11.36
CA ASP A 12 -0.82 25.10 -12.69
C ASP A 12 -0.74 23.56 -12.74
N ILE A 13 -1.71 22.95 -13.42
CA ILE A 13 -1.68 21.50 -13.66
C ILE A 13 -0.60 21.21 -14.70
N ILE A 14 0.46 20.53 -14.28
CA ILE A 14 1.53 20.02 -15.15
C ILE A 14 1.01 18.80 -15.92
N TYR A 15 0.37 17.85 -15.23
CA TYR A 15 -0.35 16.76 -15.89
C TYR A 15 -1.53 16.25 -15.04
N SER A 16 -2.45 15.56 -15.71
CA SER A 16 -3.50 14.76 -15.10
C SER A 16 -3.44 13.32 -15.61
N LEU A 17 -3.33 12.36 -14.70
CA LEU A 17 -3.39 10.92 -14.98
C LEU A 17 -4.71 10.38 -14.44
N GLN A 18 -5.59 9.93 -15.33
CA GLN A 18 -6.80 9.21 -14.93
C GLN A 18 -6.48 7.77 -14.53
N LEU A 19 -6.97 7.35 -13.36
CA LEU A 19 -6.77 6.01 -12.82
C LEU A 19 -8.05 5.15 -12.90
N PRO A 20 -7.91 3.82 -13.13
CA PRO A 20 -9.04 2.88 -13.14
C PRO A 20 -9.70 2.71 -11.78
N ALA A 21 -8.93 2.85 -10.71
CA ALA A 21 -9.42 2.82 -9.33
C ALA A 21 -8.85 4.03 -8.56
N GLY A 22 -9.25 4.14 -7.30
CA GLY A 22 -8.74 5.19 -6.46
C GLY A 22 -7.30 5.05 -6.05
N LEU A 23 -6.75 6.13 -5.52
CA LEU A 23 -5.45 6.16 -4.90
C LEU A 23 -5.41 7.35 -3.95
N MET A 24 -5.18 7.07 -2.67
CA MET A 24 -5.17 8.10 -1.61
C MET A 24 -3.75 8.39 -1.12
N GLU A 25 -2.90 7.37 -1.08
CA GLU A 25 -1.53 7.44 -0.59
C GLU A 25 -0.58 6.72 -1.55
N LEU A 26 0.69 7.16 -1.53
CA LEU A 26 1.76 6.65 -2.37
C LEU A 26 3.01 6.42 -1.54
N SER A 27 3.70 5.33 -1.83
CA SER A 27 5.11 5.17 -1.46
C SER A 27 5.98 5.50 -2.65
N ILE A 28 6.83 6.53 -2.53
CA ILE A 28 7.64 7.05 -3.65
C ILE A 28 9.09 6.59 -3.49
N VAL A 29 9.66 6.04 -4.56
CA VAL A 29 11.08 5.69 -4.67
C VAL A 29 11.59 6.12 -6.03
N GLY A 30 12.44 7.15 -6.05
CA GLY A 30 12.94 7.73 -7.29
C GLY A 30 11.81 8.33 -8.14
N ASP A 31 11.70 7.89 -9.39
CA ASP A 31 10.68 8.31 -10.36
C ASP A 31 9.41 7.44 -10.34
N LYS A 32 9.34 6.46 -9.44
CA LYS A 32 8.20 5.55 -9.29
C LYS A 32 7.44 5.80 -7.99
N ALA A 33 6.14 5.59 -8.06
CA ALA A 33 5.27 5.53 -6.91
C ALA A 33 4.46 4.23 -6.89
N TYR A 34 4.31 3.66 -5.70
CA TYR A 34 3.63 2.42 -5.41
C TYR A 34 2.37 2.72 -4.61
N GLY A 35 1.25 2.16 -5.04
CA GLY A 35 -0.06 2.50 -4.53
C GLY A 35 -0.94 1.29 -4.33
N CYS A 36 -1.82 1.35 -3.32
CA CYS A 36 -2.87 0.37 -3.11
C CYS A 36 -4.19 1.09 -2.85
N TYR A 37 -5.29 0.56 -3.39
CA TYR A 37 -6.64 1.03 -3.07
C TYR A 37 -7.68 -0.03 -3.39
N GLY A 38 -8.58 -0.30 -2.45
CA GLY A 38 -9.58 -1.35 -2.64
C GLY A 38 -8.86 -2.69 -2.81
N TYR A 39 -9.15 -3.39 -3.90
CA TYR A 39 -8.52 -4.67 -4.23
C TYR A 39 -7.35 -4.55 -5.19
N HIS A 40 -6.83 -3.34 -5.43
CA HIS A 40 -5.84 -3.10 -6.49
C HIS A 40 -4.52 -2.59 -5.95
N TYR A 41 -3.43 -3.13 -6.49
CA TYR A 41 -2.08 -2.62 -6.41
C TYR A 41 -1.73 -1.95 -7.74
N MET A 42 -0.97 -0.86 -7.69
CA MET A 42 -0.53 -0.12 -8.86
C MET A 42 0.85 0.48 -8.72
N GLU A 43 1.49 0.67 -9.87
CA GLU A 43 2.76 1.38 -10.01
C GLU A 43 2.58 2.54 -10.98
N VAL A 44 3.14 3.69 -10.65
CA VAL A 44 3.02 4.92 -11.43
C VAL A 44 4.41 5.50 -11.67
N ASP A 45 4.70 5.86 -12.92
CA ASP A 45 5.78 6.78 -13.27
C ASP A 45 5.28 8.20 -13.01
N ILE A 46 5.76 8.82 -11.94
CA ILE A 46 5.28 10.12 -11.47
C ILE A 46 5.90 11.29 -12.21
N GLU A 47 6.99 11.08 -12.96
CA GLU A 47 7.55 12.13 -13.80
C GLU A 47 6.81 12.21 -15.13
N LYS A 48 6.50 11.05 -15.74
CA LYS A 48 5.77 10.98 -17.02
C LYS A 48 4.26 10.97 -16.87
N GLY A 49 3.73 10.86 -15.64
CA GLY A 49 2.30 10.75 -15.38
C GLY A 49 1.67 9.52 -16.03
N LYS A 50 2.32 8.35 -15.88
CA LYS A 50 1.89 7.11 -16.55
C LYS A 50 1.66 5.98 -15.56
N LEU A 51 0.52 5.30 -15.67
CA LEU A 51 0.28 4.02 -15.01
C LEU A 51 1.17 2.93 -15.63
N LEU A 52 2.05 2.35 -14.84
CA LEU A 52 2.97 1.29 -15.26
C LEU A 52 2.38 -0.10 -15.03
N ASN A 53 1.72 -0.28 -13.89
CA ASN A 53 1.14 -1.56 -13.47
C ASN A 53 -0.19 -1.33 -12.75
N PHE A 54 -1.14 -2.25 -12.91
CA PHE A 54 -2.43 -2.23 -12.24
C PHE A 54 -2.97 -3.65 -12.12
N VAL A 55 -2.92 -4.20 -10.91
CA VAL A 55 -3.23 -5.60 -10.64
C VAL A 55 -4.30 -5.67 -9.57
N ARG A 56 -5.34 -6.47 -9.82
CA ARG A 56 -6.29 -6.86 -8.77
C ARG A 56 -5.65 -7.97 -7.94
N ILE A 57 -5.48 -7.73 -6.65
CA ILE A 57 -4.93 -8.70 -5.71
C ILE A 57 -6.02 -9.67 -5.28
N GLU A 58 -5.67 -10.93 -5.17
CA GLU A 58 -6.57 -11.98 -4.67
C GLU A 58 -7.00 -11.72 -3.22
N ASN A 59 -8.07 -12.40 -2.82
CA ASN A 59 -8.54 -12.36 -1.44
C ASN A 59 -7.47 -12.85 -0.46
N ALA A 60 -7.50 -12.36 0.77
CA ALA A 60 -6.56 -12.81 1.78
C ALA A 60 -6.97 -14.19 2.30
N VAL A 61 -5.99 -15.09 2.46
CA VAL A 61 -6.19 -16.37 3.14
C VAL A 61 -5.55 -16.29 4.51
N TYR A 62 -6.37 -16.42 5.55
CA TYR A 62 -5.91 -16.44 6.94
C TYR A 62 -6.54 -17.63 7.66
N GLN A 63 -5.69 -18.45 8.29
CA GLN A 63 -6.10 -19.68 8.99
C GLN A 63 -7.02 -20.59 8.15
N GLY A 64 -6.75 -20.70 6.84
CA GLY A 64 -7.50 -21.54 5.91
C GLY A 64 -8.85 -20.98 5.45
N LYS A 65 -9.20 -19.74 5.83
CA LYS A 65 -10.40 -19.04 5.35
C LYS A 65 -10.01 -17.87 4.46
N GLU A 66 -10.82 -17.67 3.42
CA GLU A 66 -10.68 -16.58 2.46
C GLU A 66 -11.51 -15.36 2.89
N TYR A 67 -10.93 -14.17 2.73
CA TYR A 67 -11.51 -12.90 3.12
C TYR A 67 -11.33 -11.85 2.03
N ASN A 68 -12.38 -11.08 1.74
CA ASN A 68 -12.22 -9.83 1.00
C ASN A 68 -11.26 -8.92 1.76
N ALA A 69 -10.24 -8.41 1.07
CA ALA A 69 -9.14 -7.65 1.65
C ALA A 69 -8.98 -6.32 0.92
N ILE A 70 -9.51 -5.26 1.53
CA ILE A 70 -9.34 -3.89 1.03
C ILE A 70 -7.99 -3.38 1.52
N MET A 71 -7.19 -2.83 0.62
CA MET A 71 -5.82 -2.40 0.88
C MET A 71 -5.73 -0.88 0.96
N ASP A 72 -4.87 -0.41 1.85
CA ASP A 72 -4.54 0.99 2.10
C ASP A 72 -3.10 1.14 2.65
N SER A 73 -2.68 2.38 2.95
CA SER A 73 -1.43 2.72 3.64
C SER A 73 -0.17 2.02 3.07
N PRO A 74 0.13 2.12 1.76
CA PRO A 74 1.24 1.39 1.13
C PRO A 74 2.61 1.98 1.49
N LYS A 75 3.59 1.09 1.71
CA LYS A 75 5.01 1.40 1.88
C LYS A 75 5.85 0.42 1.08
N PHE A 76 6.58 0.93 0.09
CA PHE A 76 7.55 0.15 -0.66
C PHE A 76 8.85 0.06 0.14
N HIS A 77 9.40 -1.15 0.25
CA HIS A 77 10.71 -1.40 0.82
C HIS A 77 11.30 -2.68 0.24
N GLU A 78 12.53 -2.61 -0.27
CA GLU A 78 13.32 -3.76 -0.76
C GLU A 78 12.59 -4.70 -1.73
N GLY A 79 11.79 -4.16 -2.67
CA GLY A 79 11.08 -4.96 -3.68
C GLY A 79 9.71 -5.50 -3.23
N TYR A 80 9.26 -5.13 -2.03
CA TYR A 80 7.96 -5.47 -1.51
C TYR A 80 7.13 -4.21 -1.25
N VAL A 81 5.80 -4.36 -1.29
CA VAL A 81 4.85 -3.35 -0.84
C VAL A 81 4.17 -3.86 0.42
N PHE A 82 4.47 -3.24 1.54
CA PHE A 82 3.81 -3.45 2.82
C PHE A 82 2.60 -2.53 2.88
N HIS A 83 1.47 -3.01 3.38
CA HIS A 83 0.24 -2.26 3.32
C HIS A 83 -0.75 -2.68 4.39
N GLY A 84 -1.58 -1.73 4.81
CA GLY A 84 -2.75 -2.03 5.62
C GLY A 84 -3.77 -2.84 4.84
N VAL A 85 -4.54 -3.64 5.59
CA VAL A 85 -5.64 -4.44 5.07
C VAL A 85 -6.83 -4.32 5.99
N ARG A 86 -7.97 -3.93 5.45
CA ARG A 86 -9.28 -4.13 6.07
C ARG A 86 -9.89 -5.43 5.54
N LEU A 87 -10.07 -6.38 6.44
CA LEU A 87 -10.73 -7.65 6.17
C LEU A 87 -12.25 -7.51 6.34
N GLU A 88 -12.98 -8.37 5.63
CA GLU A 88 -14.41 -8.57 5.86
C GLU A 88 -14.70 -8.85 7.35
N GLY A 89 -15.72 -8.19 7.90
CA GLY A 89 -16.03 -8.25 9.33
C GLY A 89 -15.39 -7.13 10.18
N GLY A 90 -14.59 -6.24 9.59
CA GLY A 90 -14.10 -5.03 10.27
C GLY A 90 -12.79 -5.22 11.03
N TYR A 91 -12.10 -6.34 10.79
CA TYR A 91 -10.75 -6.55 11.29
C TYR A 91 -9.71 -5.92 10.37
N TYR A 92 -8.57 -5.59 10.95
CA TYR A 92 -7.44 -5.00 10.26
C TYR A 92 -6.19 -5.85 10.44
N ALA A 93 -5.38 -5.84 9.39
CA ALA A 93 -4.17 -6.60 9.27
C ALA A 93 -3.10 -5.76 8.56
N ILE A 94 -1.86 -6.19 8.68
CA ILE A 94 -0.75 -5.76 7.84
C ILE A 94 -0.39 -6.92 6.90
N SER A 95 -0.02 -6.60 5.66
CA SER A 95 0.31 -7.58 4.63
C SER A 95 1.46 -7.08 3.78
N ALA A 96 2.17 -8.01 3.13
CA ALA A 96 3.19 -7.69 2.15
C ALA A 96 2.87 -8.31 0.79
N LEU A 97 3.08 -7.55 -0.28
CA LEU A 97 3.06 -8.00 -1.66
C LEU A 97 4.46 -8.00 -2.24
N ASP A 98 4.79 -8.99 -3.06
CA ASP A 98 5.93 -8.89 -3.98
C ASP A 98 5.60 -7.84 -5.05
N ALA A 99 6.39 -6.78 -5.15
CA ALA A 99 6.06 -5.64 -6.01
C ALA A 99 6.15 -5.98 -7.50
N GLN A 100 6.95 -6.99 -7.87
CA GLN A 100 7.12 -7.41 -9.26
C GLN A 100 5.91 -8.23 -9.75
N THR A 101 5.38 -9.08 -8.89
CA THR A 101 4.35 -10.07 -9.26
C THR A 101 2.95 -9.72 -8.74
N GLY A 102 2.84 -8.83 -7.76
CA GLY A 102 1.59 -8.55 -7.04
C GLY A 102 1.13 -9.70 -6.13
N LYS A 103 1.95 -10.73 -5.90
CA LYS A 103 1.57 -11.86 -5.04
C LYS A 103 1.65 -11.49 -3.57
N ARG A 104 0.65 -11.89 -2.79
CA ARG A 104 0.67 -11.72 -1.33
C ARG A 104 1.63 -12.72 -0.70
N MET A 105 2.60 -12.20 0.04
CA MET A 105 3.65 -12.99 0.68
C MET A 105 3.22 -13.50 2.05
N TRP A 106 2.59 -12.63 2.83
CA TRP A 106 2.07 -12.96 4.15
C TRP A 106 1.01 -11.93 4.57
N ILE A 107 0.26 -12.28 5.61
CA ILE A 107 -0.70 -11.40 6.28
C ILE A 107 -0.64 -11.67 7.78
N ASP A 108 -0.69 -10.61 8.58
CA ASP A 108 -0.70 -10.67 10.04
C ASP A 108 -1.84 -9.82 10.61
N LEU A 109 -2.63 -10.41 11.51
CA LEU A 109 -3.85 -9.81 12.05
C LEU A 109 -3.51 -8.88 13.23
N LEU A 110 -3.85 -7.60 13.11
CA LEU A 110 -3.58 -6.60 14.15
C LEU A 110 -4.73 -6.45 15.14
N GLY A 111 -5.98 -6.43 14.65
CA GLY A 111 -7.16 -6.24 15.50
C GLY A 111 -8.26 -5.44 14.80
N THR A 112 -8.76 -4.39 15.44
CA THR A 112 -9.89 -3.58 14.96
C THR A 112 -9.49 -2.16 14.54
N TYR A 113 -8.21 -1.83 14.63
CA TYR A 113 -7.69 -0.51 14.30
C TYR A 113 -6.91 -0.56 12.99
N MET A 114 -7.12 0.45 12.14
CA MET A 114 -6.52 0.51 10.81
C MET A 114 -5.03 0.82 10.91
N VAL A 115 -4.24 0.31 9.96
CA VAL A 115 -2.83 0.71 9.81
C VAL A 115 -2.79 2.17 9.36
N GLU A 116 -2.17 3.02 10.16
CA GLU A 116 -2.01 4.44 9.83
C GLU A 116 -0.67 4.73 9.16
N LYS A 117 0.39 4.06 9.61
CA LYS A 117 1.74 4.36 9.12
C LYS A 117 2.63 3.13 9.18
N ILE A 118 3.46 3.00 8.15
CA ILE A 118 4.53 2.01 8.05
C ILE A 118 5.84 2.74 7.81
N GLU A 119 6.84 2.47 8.64
CA GLU A 119 8.20 2.99 8.48
C GLU A 119 9.23 1.88 8.61
N PHE A 120 10.36 2.07 7.95
CA PHE A 120 11.50 1.16 8.01
C PHE A 120 12.70 1.87 8.61
N TYR A 121 13.41 1.17 9.49
CA TYR A 121 14.71 1.58 10.00
C TYR A 121 15.56 0.34 10.24
N GLU A 122 16.71 0.26 9.56
CA GLU A 122 17.57 -0.94 9.55
C GLU A 122 16.77 -2.20 9.19
N ASN A 123 16.87 -3.27 9.98
CA ASN A 123 16.16 -4.54 9.76
C ASN A 123 14.75 -4.57 10.36
N LYS A 124 14.17 -3.41 10.71
CA LYS A 124 12.89 -3.31 11.42
C LYS A 124 11.86 -2.54 10.62
N MET A 125 10.63 -3.03 10.70
CA MET A 125 9.43 -2.36 10.23
C MET A 125 8.57 -1.95 11.43
N PHE A 126 8.17 -0.69 11.46
CA PHE A 126 7.34 -0.09 12.48
C PHE A 126 5.96 0.18 11.89
N VAL A 127 4.92 -0.32 12.55
CA VAL A 127 3.52 -0.17 12.11
C VAL A 127 2.72 0.46 13.23
N SER A 128 2.14 1.64 13.00
CA SER A 128 1.20 2.25 13.94
C SER A 128 -0.24 2.02 13.50
N ASP A 129 -1.13 1.81 14.47
CA ASP A 129 -2.57 1.71 14.22
C ASP A 129 -3.34 2.93 14.74
N SER A 130 -4.59 3.07 14.32
CA SER A 130 -5.49 4.15 14.78
C SER A 130 -5.99 4.01 16.21
N GLY A 131 -5.62 2.91 16.90
CA GLY A 131 -5.87 2.69 18.33
C GLY A 131 -4.75 3.21 19.21
N GLY A 132 -3.65 3.69 18.63
CA GLY A 132 -2.46 4.15 19.34
C GLY A 132 -1.46 3.06 19.67
N SER A 133 -1.57 1.87 19.05
CA SER A 133 -0.60 0.79 19.18
C SER A 133 0.58 1.00 18.22
N LEU A 134 1.76 0.50 18.61
CA LEU A 134 2.94 0.41 17.78
C LEU A 134 3.42 -1.04 17.74
N TYR A 135 3.48 -1.60 16.54
CA TYR A 135 4.00 -2.94 16.27
C TYR A 135 5.38 -2.83 15.64
N ILE A 136 6.28 -3.74 16.03
CA ILE A 136 7.63 -3.83 15.48
C ILE A 136 7.80 -5.23 14.91
N TYR A 137 8.10 -5.30 13.61
CA TYR A 137 8.47 -6.52 12.92
C TYR A 137 9.97 -6.49 12.66
N GLU A 138 10.62 -7.60 12.91
CA GLU A 138 12.05 -7.78 12.65
C GLU A 138 12.30 -9.12 11.98
N LYS A 139 13.34 -9.17 11.15
CA LYS A 139 13.83 -10.42 10.59
C LYS A 139 14.88 -10.97 11.56
N GLU A 140 14.64 -12.16 12.11
CA GLU A 140 15.67 -12.90 12.84
C GLU A 140 16.86 -13.19 11.88
N GLU A 141 18.08 -12.99 12.37
CA GLU A 141 19.33 -13.22 11.63
C GLU A 141 19.58 -14.70 11.35
#